data_AF-A0A5B9PAC7-F1
#
_entry.id   AF-A0A5B9PAC7-F1
#
_cell.length_a   1.000
_cell.length_b   1.000
_cell.length_c   1.000
_cell.angle_alpha   90.00
_cell.angle_beta   90.00
_cell.angle_gamma   90.00
#
_symmetry.space_group_name_H-M   'P 1'
#
loop_
_entity.id
_entity.type
_entity.pdbx_description
1 polymer ?
#
loop_
_entity_poly.entity_id
_entity_poly.type
_entity_poly.pdbx_seq_one_letter_code
_entity_poly.pdbx_strand_id
1 'polypeptide(L)' 'MNAGDRRDHIQQVFSLRKLPWRSFYFGQDYTIPDSVGVNSWPVYIVLDRDQNIRSISHQVDHRALEELLSSR' A
#
# COMPACT_ATOMS: atom_id res chain seq x y z
N MET A 1 -1.16 18.21 -15.05
CA MET A 1 -1.55 16.79 -14.85
C MET A 1 -2.47 16.72 -13.64
N ASN A 2 -3.75 16.43 -13.84
CA ASN A 2 -4.74 16.40 -12.77
C ASN A 2 -4.70 15.04 -12.02
N ALA A 3 -5.49 14.89 -10.96
CA ALA A 3 -5.54 13.65 -10.17
C ALA A 3 -6.13 12.45 -10.97
N GLY A 4 -7.04 12.72 -11.91
CA GLY A 4 -7.60 11.72 -12.82
C GLY A 4 -6.54 11.12 -13.75
N ASP A 5 -5.71 11.97 -14.37
CA ASP A 5 -4.62 11.55 -15.26
C ASP A 5 -3.63 10.61 -14.55
N ARG A 6 -3.40 10.84 -13.24
CA ARG A 6 -2.51 10.00 -12.42
C ARG A 6 -3.13 8.65 -12.07
N ARG A 7 -4.43 8.62 -11.78
CA ARG A 7 -5.16 7.37 -11.54
C ARG A 7 -5.20 6.50 -12.81
N ASP A 8 -5.51 7.09 -13.95
CA ASP A 8 -5.59 6.39 -15.23
C ASP A 8 -4.23 5.81 -15.62
N HIS A 9 -3.15 6.56 -15.37
CA HIS A 9 -1.79 6.06 -15.56
C HIS A 9 -1.48 4.85 -14.66
N ILE A 10 -1.86 4.88 -13.37
CA ILE A 10 -1.68 3.76 -12.45
C ILE A 10 -2.49 2.54 -12.91
N GLN A 11 -3.74 2.75 -13.35
CA GLN A 11 -4.57 1.69 -13.94
C GLN A 11 -3.91 1.05 -15.16
N GLN A 12 -3.34 1.87 -16.04
CA GLN A 12 -2.64 1.40 -17.23
C GLN A 12 -1.42 0.54 -16.86
N VAL A 13 -0.62 0.95 -15.87
CA VAL A 13 0.54 0.17 -15.39
C VAL A 13 0.13 -1.20 -14.86
N PHE A 14 -0.95 -1.28 -14.07
CA PHE A 14 -1.46 -2.55 -13.55
C PHE A 14 -1.97 -3.47 -14.68
N SER A 15 -2.70 -2.90 -15.64
CA SER A 15 -3.19 -3.64 -16.82
C SER A 15 -2.05 -4.22 -17.66
N LEU A 16 -1.05 -3.39 -17.99
CA LEU A 16 0.13 -3.81 -18.78
C LEU A 16 0.93 -4.92 -18.10
N ARG A 17 1.01 -4.90 -16.77
CA ARG A 17 1.71 -5.91 -15.96
C ARG A 17 0.84 -7.11 -15.59
N LYS A 18 -0.41 -7.16 -16.05
CA LYS A 18 -1.40 -8.19 -15.70
C LYS A 18 -1.56 -8.38 -14.18
N LEU A 19 -1.45 -7.28 -13.42
CA LEU A 19 -1.61 -7.28 -11.97
C LEU A 19 -3.09 -7.12 -11.60
N PRO A 20 -3.56 -7.78 -10.52
CA PRO A 20 -4.93 -7.61 -10.05
C PRO A 20 -5.17 -6.16 -9.61
N TRP A 21 -6.26 -5.57 -10.10
CA TRP A 21 -6.69 -4.23 -9.68
C TRP A 21 -7.26 -4.29 -8.26
N ARG A 22 -6.54 -3.73 -7.29
CA ARG A 22 -6.98 -3.59 -5.89
C ARG A 22 -7.55 -2.19 -5.64
N SER A 23 -8.28 -2.01 -4.53
CA SER A 23 -8.70 -0.69 -4.07
C SER A 23 -7.50 0.25 -3.99
N PHE A 24 -7.55 1.35 -4.72
CA PHE A 24 -6.49 2.34 -4.79
C PHE A 24 -7.00 3.67 -4.26
N TYR A 25 -6.26 4.26 -3.32
CA TYR A 25 -6.50 5.61 -2.86
C TYR A 25 -5.43 6.53 -3.44
N PHE A 26 -5.86 7.53 -4.21
CA PHE A 26 -5.02 8.61 -4.68
C PHE A 26 -5.54 9.91 -4.08
N GLY A 27 -4.83 10.45 -3.10
CA GLY A 27 -5.24 11.66 -2.40
C GLY A 27 -4.06 12.35 -1.74
N GLN A 28 -4.34 13.54 -1.19
CA GLN A 28 -3.38 14.34 -0.41
C GLN A 28 -3.54 14.13 1.09
N ASP A 29 -4.30 13.11 1.50
CA ASP A 29 -4.39 12.74 2.91
C ASP A 29 -3.12 11.97 3.31
N TYR A 30 -2.23 12.69 3.99
CA TYR A 30 -0.98 12.16 4.53
C TYR A 30 -1.11 11.72 5.99
N THR A 31 -2.31 11.76 6.58
CA THR A 31 -2.52 11.45 8.00
C THR A 31 -1.97 10.07 8.38
N ILE A 32 -2.23 9.05 7.56
CA ILE A 32 -1.73 7.69 7.81
C ILE A 32 -0.21 7.62 7.61
N PRO A 33 0.37 8.00 6.45
CA PRO A 33 1.83 8.04 6.27
C PRO A 33 2.59 8.81 7.36
N ASP A 34 2.08 9.98 7.76
CA ASP A 34 2.70 10.85 8.75
C ASP A 34 2.65 10.22 10.15
N SER A 35 1.50 9.63 10.52
CA SER A 35 1.32 8.97 11.82
C SER A 35 2.29 7.80 12.05
N VAL A 36 2.82 7.22 10.97
CA VAL A 36 3.74 6.08 11.02
C VAL A 36 5.18 6.44 10.62
N GLY A 37 5.46 7.74 10.40
CA GLY A 37 6.80 8.23 10.07
C GLY A 37 7.30 7.82 8.69
N VAL A 38 6.43 7.64 7.69
CA VAL A 38 6.86 7.37 6.31
C VAL A 38 7.63 8.57 5.76
N ASN A 39 8.93 8.37 5.51
CA ASN A 39 9.85 9.40 5.05
C ASN A 39 10.49 9.08 3.68
N SER A 40 10.14 7.94 3.08
CA SER A 40 10.59 7.57 1.73
C SER A 40 9.59 6.62 1.05
N TRP A 41 9.77 6.39 -0.25
CA TRP A 41 8.85 5.60 -1.08
C TRP A 41 9.64 4.58 -1.92
N PRO A 42 9.11 3.35 -2.14
CA PRO A 42 7.84 2.82 -1.64
C PRO A 42 7.88 2.38 -0.17
N VAL A 43 6.72 2.39 0.49
CA VAL A 43 6.49 1.81 1.82
C VAL A 43 5.26 0.91 1.78
N TYR A 44 5.37 -0.22 2.47
CA TYR A 44 4.31 -1.17 2.72
C TYR A 44 3.93 -1.09 4.19
N ILE A 45 2.64 -0.92 4.46
CA ILE A 45 2.07 -0.95 5.82
C ILE A 45 1.09 -2.13 5.84
N VAL A 46 1.23 -3.00 6.83
CA VAL A 46 0.31 -4.12 7.05
C VAL A 46 -0.49 -3.84 8.31
N LEU A 47 -1.81 -3.88 8.17
CA LEU A 47 -2.77 -3.69 9.27
C LEU A 47 -3.45 -5.02 9.60
N ASP A 48 -3.80 -5.23 10.86
CA ASP A 48 -4.70 -6.30 11.25
C ASP A 48 -6.18 -5.94 11.01
N ARG A 49 -7.09 -6.84 11.38
CA ARG A 49 -8.55 -6.66 11.24
C ARG A 49 -9.07 -5.43 11.99
N ASP A 50 -8.44 -5.09 13.10
CA ASP A 50 -8.84 -3.98 13.97
C ASP A 50 -8.12 -2.67 13.59
N GLN A 51 -7.46 -2.65 12.43
CA GLN A 51 -6.70 -1.52 11.88
C GLN A 51 -5.46 -1.15 12.69
N ASN A 52 -4.95 -2.03 13.55
CA ASN A 52 -3.66 -1.81 14.20
C ASN A 52 -2.52 -2.12 13.24
N ILE A 53 -1.44 -1.34 13.31
CA ILE A 53 -0.25 -1.55 12.50
C ILE A 53 0.52 -2.76 13.02
N ARG A 54 0.76 -3.73 12.13
CA ARG A 54 1.53 -4.95 12.42
C ARG A 54 2.94 -4.88 11.85
N SER A 55 3.12 -4.19 10.73
CA SER A 55 4.44 -4.04 10.07
C SER A 55 4.49 -2.80 9.19
N ILE A 56 5.66 -2.16 9.14
CA ILE A 56 6.01 -1.06 8.23
C ILE A 56 7.37 -1.40 7.62
N SER A 57 7.48 -1.40 6.29
CA SER A 57 8.74 -1.71 5.61
C SER A 57 8.83 -1.07 4.23
N HIS A 58 10.06 -0.82 3.78
CA HIS A 58 10.35 -0.42 2.39
C HIS A 58 10.39 -1.61 1.42
N GLN A 59 10.43 -2.82 1.97
CA GLN A 59 10.40 -4.07 1.23
C GLN A 59 9.21 -4.91 1.70
N VAL A 60 8.61 -5.66 0.77
CA VAL A 60 7.60 -6.65 1.16
C VAL A 60 8.32 -7.73 1.96
N ASP A 61 8.23 -7.68 3.28
CA ASP A 61 8.72 -8.74 4.15
C ASP A 61 7.76 -9.93 4.03
N HIS A 62 8.12 -10.86 3.16
CA HIS A 62 7.31 -12.04 2.88
C HIS A 62 7.13 -12.90 4.14
N ARG A 63 8.09 -12.90 5.06
CA ARG A 63 7.99 -13.62 6.33
C ARG A 63 6.94 -12.99 7.23
N ALA A 64 6.94 -11.67 7.38
CA ALA A 64 5.91 -10.96 8.14
C ALA A 64 4.50 -11.19 7.54
N LEU A 65 4.41 -11.24 6.21
CA LEU A 65 3.18 -11.59 5.50
C LEU A 65 2.71 -13.02 5.78
N GLU A 66 3.63 -13.99 5.73
CA GLU A 66 3.34 -15.40 6.04
C GLU A 66 2.93 -15.58 7.49
N GLU A 67 3.62 -14.97 8.46
CA GLU A 67 3.27 -15.00 9.88
C GLU A 67 1.88 -14.40 10.14
N LEU A 68 1.50 -13.33 9.45
CA LEU A 68 0.17 -12.74 9.55
C LEU A 68 -0.92 -13.62 8.92
N LEU A 69 -0.66 -14.24 7.77
CA LEU A 69 -1.62 -15.13 7.10
C LEU A 69 -1.81 -16.47 7.82
N SER A 70 -0.78 -16.95 8.52
CA SER A 70 -0.77 -18.21 9.27
C SER A 70 -1.34 -18.09 10.68
N SER A 71 -1.52 -16.87 11.20
CA SER A 71 -2.17 -16.63 12.50
C SER A 71 -3.70 -16.83 12.53
N ARG A 72 -4.24 -17.68 11.65
CA ARG A 72 -5.66 -18.06 11.57
C ARG A 72 -5.96 -19.39 12.26
#